data_AF-A0A8T1XMZ5-F1
#
_entry.id   AF-A0A8T1XMZ5-F1
#
_cell.length_a   1.000
_cell.length_b   1.000
_cell.length_c   1.000
_cell.angle_alpha   90.00
_cell.angle_beta   90.00
_cell.angle_gamma   90.00
#
_symmetry.space_group_name_H-M   'P 1'
#
loop_
_entity.id
_entity.type
_entity.pdbx_description
1 polymer ?
#
loop_
_entity_poly.entity_id
_entity_poly.type
_entity_poly.pdbx_seq_one_letter_code
_entity_poly.pdbx_strand_id
1 'polypeptide(L)'
;MAIVSLRDVAVMMVVVLVTVQVFAQGNPEADLVVRLPGQPKVAFRQYAGYVDLDMTVGRSLFYYFVEAEKHPETKPLTLWLNGGPGCSSVGGGAFTELGPFYPTGDGRGLRINSMSWNKASNLLFVESPAGVGWSYSNRSSDYNAGDESAASDMLVFLLRWFDKFPELKSRDLFLTGESYAGHYIPQLADAILDYNSRSSGFKFNIKGIADLIRIEVAD
;
A
#
# COMPACT_ATOMS: atom_id res chain seq x y z
N MET A 1 -59.65 0.07 -5.81
CA MET A 1 -58.50 -0.81 -6.13
C MET A 1 -57.71 -0.10 -7.22
N ALA A 2 -56.63 0.60 -6.88
CA ALA A 2 -55.88 1.38 -7.86
C ALA A 2 -55.00 0.45 -8.69
N ILE A 3 -55.22 0.42 -10.00
CA ILE A 3 -54.45 -0.38 -10.95
C ILE A 3 -53.16 0.41 -11.24
N VAL A 4 -52.02 -0.11 -10.78
CA VAL A 4 -50.70 0.44 -11.12
C VAL A 4 -50.44 0.16 -12.59
N SER A 5 -50.11 1.18 -13.39
CA SER A 5 -49.95 1.01 -14.83
C SER A 5 -48.56 0.43 -15.16
N LEU A 6 -48.43 -0.26 -16.30
CA LEU A 6 -47.17 -0.82 -16.78
C LEU A 6 -46.07 0.25 -16.96
N ARG A 7 -46.44 1.53 -17.20
CA ARG A 7 -45.49 2.65 -17.23
C ARG A 7 -44.93 2.96 -15.86
N ASP A 8 -45.75 2.85 -14.81
CA ASP A 8 -45.32 3.12 -13.44
C ASP A 8 -44.35 2.04 -12.96
N VAL A 9 -44.58 0.78 -13.36
CA VAL A 9 -43.65 -0.34 -13.10
C VAL A 9 -42.33 -0.16 -13.86
N ALA A 10 -42.37 0.27 -15.11
CA ALA A 10 -41.17 0.50 -15.93
C ALA A 10 -40.33 1.68 -15.41
N VAL A 11 -40.98 2.79 -15.02
CA VAL A 11 -40.30 3.94 -14.40
C VAL A 11 -39.69 3.53 -13.06
N MET A 12 -40.38 2.71 -12.26
CA MET A 12 -39.80 2.19 -11.02
C MET A 12 -38.59 1.29 -11.27
N MET A 13 -38.63 0.41 -12.28
CA MET A 13 -37.48 -0.42 -12.66
C MET A 13 -36.29 0.41 -13.16
N VAL A 14 -36.53 1.46 -13.95
CA VAL A 14 -35.47 2.36 -14.43
C VAL A 14 -34.89 3.19 -13.28
N VAL A 15 -35.70 3.67 -12.35
CA VAL A 15 -35.22 4.40 -11.15
C VAL A 15 -34.41 3.48 -10.22
N VAL A 16 -34.79 2.20 -10.10
CA VAL A 16 -34.03 1.18 -9.37
C VAL A 16 -32.72 0.83 -10.08
N LEU A 17 -32.69 0.80 -11.41
CA LEU A 17 -31.47 0.61 -12.21
C LEU A 17 -30.50 1.79 -12.13
N VAL A 18 -30.98 3.00 -11.87
CA VAL A 18 -30.16 4.24 -11.85
C VAL A 18 -29.58 4.57 -10.46
N THR A 19 -29.93 3.88 -9.38
CA THR A 19 -29.55 4.32 -8.01
C THR A 19 -28.83 3.29 -7.13
N VAL A 20 -28.25 2.23 -7.68
CA VAL A 20 -27.36 1.35 -6.91
C VAL A 20 -25.94 1.36 -7.50
N GLN A 21 -25.33 2.54 -7.52
CA GLN A 21 -23.86 2.61 -7.44
C GLN A 21 -23.50 2.37 -5.98
N VAL A 22 -23.30 1.10 -5.64
CA VAL A 22 -22.58 0.73 -4.41
C VAL A 22 -21.18 1.29 -4.56
N PHE A 23 -20.94 2.48 -4.04
CA PHE A 23 -19.59 2.88 -3.69
C PHE A 23 -19.17 1.93 -2.57
N ALA A 24 -18.50 0.84 -2.93
CA ALA A 24 -17.81 0.02 -1.96
C ALA A 24 -16.86 0.96 -1.20
N GLN A 25 -17.13 1.19 0.08
CA GLN A 25 -16.21 1.90 0.95
C GLN A 25 -14.96 1.03 1.05
N GLY A 26 -13.92 1.46 0.35
CA GLY A 26 -12.73 0.70 0.05
C GLY A 26 -11.72 0.60 1.18
N ASN A 27 -12.14 0.41 2.43
CA ASN A 27 -11.19 0.20 3.51
C ASN A 27 -11.43 -1.17 4.12
N PRO A 28 -10.43 -2.09 4.11
CA PRO A 28 -10.57 -3.37 4.76
C PRO A 28 -10.62 -3.15 6.28
N GLU A 29 -11.84 -3.15 6.85
CA GLU A 29 -12.04 -3.00 8.30
C GLU A 29 -11.24 -4.03 9.10
N ALA A 30 -11.07 -5.24 8.53
CA ALA A 30 -10.26 -6.30 9.10
C ALA A 30 -8.77 -5.95 9.27
N ASP A 31 -8.23 -5.04 8.45
CA ASP A 31 -6.83 -4.63 8.51
C ASP A 31 -6.64 -3.35 9.33
N LEU A 32 -7.73 -2.72 9.83
CA LEU A 32 -7.65 -1.47 10.58
C LEU A 32 -6.90 -1.66 11.90
N VAL A 33 -5.79 -0.93 12.07
CA VAL A 33 -5.03 -0.91 13.31
C VAL A 33 -5.60 0.16 14.24
N VAL A 34 -6.53 -0.24 15.11
CA VAL A 34 -7.20 0.65 16.07
C VAL A 34 -6.19 1.39 16.95
N ARG A 35 -5.20 0.67 17.49
CA ARG A 35 -4.10 1.24 18.26
C ARG A 35 -2.95 0.25 18.39
N LEU A 36 -1.73 0.71 18.15
CA LEU A 36 -0.50 -0.03 18.46
C LEU A 36 -0.20 0.03 19.98
N PRO A 37 0.43 -1.00 20.55
CA PRO A 37 0.92 -0.95 21.93
C PRO A 37 1.84 0.26 22.15
N GLY A 38 1.58 1.04 23.20
CA GLY A 38 2.38 2.22 23.54
C GLY A 38 2.28 3.39 22.54
N GLN A 39 1.29 3.39 21.64
CA GLN A 39 1.08 4.47 20.67
C GLN A 39 0.50 5.75 21.30
N PRO A 40 1.10 6.92 21.03
CA PRO A 40 0.49 8.22 21.32
C PRO A 40 -0.84 8.40 20.59
N LYS A 41 -1.69 9.32 21.05
CA LYS A 41 -2.94 9.63 20.36
C LYS A 41 -2.64 10.29 19.00
N VAL A 42 -3.24 9.78 17.94
CA VAL A 42 -3.16 10.33 16.57
C VAL A 42 -4.54 10.44 15.96
N ALA A 43 -4.64 11.19 14.85
CA ALA A 43 -5.90 11.44 14.15
C ALA A 43 -5.98 10.79 12.75
N PHE A 44 -4.89 10.22 12.25
CA PHE A 44 -4.87 9.46 10.99
C PHE A 44 -5.22 7.99 11.22
N ARG A 45 -5.77 7.33 10.20
CA ARG A 45 -5.96 5.87 10.21
C ARG A 45 -4.70 5.16 9.75
N GLN A 46 -4.60 3.91 10.15
CA GLN A 46 -3.48 3.03 9.85
C GLN A 46 -4.02 1.62 9.67
N TYR A 47 -3.43 0.88 8.74
CA TYR A 47 -3.86 -0.44 8.32
C TYR A 47 -2.65 -1.35 8.23
N ALA A 48 -2.80 -2.60 8.62
CA ALA A 48 -1.76 -3.59 8.49
C ALA A 48 -2.39 -4.93 8.16
N GLY A 49 -1.80 -5.65 7.20
CA GLY A 49 -2.35 -6.92 6.78
C GLY A 49 -1.56 -7.52 5.63
N TYR A 50 -2.19 -8.50 4.99
CA TYR A 50 -1.60 -9.25 3.91
C TYR A 50 -2.31 -8.97 2.59
N VAL A 51 -1.54 -9.04 1.52
CA VAL A 51 -2.04 -9.22 0.15
C VAL A 51 -1.47 -10.52 -0.37
N ASP A 52 -2.37 -11.47 -0.63
CA ASP A 52 -1.99 -12.75 -1.22
C ASP A 52 -1.62 -12.52 -2.68
N LEU A 53 -0.48 -13.04 -3.12
CA LEU A 53 -0.01 -13.00 -4.51
C LEU A 53 -0.35 -14.30 -5.24
N ASP A 54 -0.20 -15.42 -4.53
CA ASP A 54 -0.52 -16.75 -5.03
C ASP A 54 -1.23 -17.54 -3.92
N MET A 55 -2.55 -17.73 -4.08
CA MET A 55 -3.35 -18.49 -3.12
C MET A 55 -3.09 -20.01 -3.19
N THR A 56 -2.58 -20.51 -4.32
CA THR A 56 -2.28 -21.94 -4.50
C THR A 56 -1.01 -22.32 -3.75
N VAL A 57 -0.02 -21.44 -3.79
CA VAL A 57 1.25 -21.60 -3.09
C VAL A 57 1.19 -21.05 -1.67
N GLY A 58 0.27 -20.13 -1.38
CA GLY A 58 0.22 -19.40 -0.11
C GLY A 58 1.41 -18.45 0.02
N ARG A 59 1.65 -17.63 -1.01
CA ARG A 59 2.63 -16.54 -1.01
C ARG A 59 1.92 -15.22 -0.81
N SER A 60 2.30 -14.48 0.23
CA SER A 60 1.65 -13.23 0.64
C SER A 60 2.67 -12.20 1.13
N LEU A 61 2.46 -10.94 0.74
CA LEU A 61 3.27 -9.83 1.25
C LEU A 61 2.51 -9.07 2.34
N PHE A 62 3.22 -8.76 3.42
CA PHE A 62 2.73 -7.91 4.50
C PHE A 62 2.91 -6.44 4.14
N TYR A 63 1.94 -5.62 4.53
CA TYR A 63 2.02 -4.18 4.39
C TYR A 63 1.62 -3.48 5.68
N TYR A 64 2.17 -2.28 5.86
CA TYR A 64 1.70 -1.29 6.82
C TYR A 64 1.41 0.01 6.06
N PHE A 65 0.17 0.45 6.12
CA PHE A 65 -0.31 1.65 5.45
C PHE A 65 -0.73 2.68 6.50
N VAL A 66 -0.30 3.92 6.34
CA VAL A 66 -0.72 5.03 7.19
C VAL A 66 -1.24 6.16 6.34
N GLU A 67 -2.42 6.65 6.69
CA GLU A 67 -3.00 7.80 6.02
C GLU A 67 -2.19 9.07 6.32
N ALA A 68 -2.33 10.03 5.40
CA ALA A 68 -1.81 11.37 5.66
C ALA A 68 -2.50 11.97 6.89
N GLU A 69 -1.74 12.70 7.71
CA GLU A 69 -2.25 13.33 8.95
C GLU A 69 -3.38 14.33 8.66
N LYS A 70 -3.33 14.98 7.49
CA LYS A 70 -4.31 15.98 7.07
C LYS A 70 -4.73 15.73 5.62
N HIS A 71 -6.04 15.77 5.41
CA HIS A 71 -6.68 15.62 4.10
C HIS A 71 -6.23 14.38 3.31
N PRO A 72 -6.20 13.17 3.93
CA PRO A 72 -5.75 11.95 3.25
C PRO A 72 -6.47 11.68 1.93
N GLU A 73 -7.73 12.11 1.83
CA GLU A 73 -8.57 12.09 0.63
C GLU A 73 -8.15 13.06 -0.48
N THR A 74 -7.08 13.81 -0.32
CA THR A 74 -6.50 14.69 -1.37
C THR A 74 -5.01 14.46 -1.59
N LYS A 75 -4.33 13.81 -0.63
CA LYS A 75 -2.89 13.59 -0.68
C LYS A 75 -2.50 12.45 -1.62
N PRO A 76 -1.25 12.46 -2.15
CA PRO A 76 -0.75 11.37 -2.96
C PRO A 76 -0.58 10.08 -2.14
N LEU A 77 -0.25 9.00 -2.84
CA LEU A 77 0.23 7.75 -2.24
C LEU A 77 1.74 7.62 -2.51
N THR A 78 2.51 7.37 -1.46
CA THR A 78 3.94 7.09 -1.54
C THR A 78 4.19 5.67 -1.08
N LEU A 79 4.68 4.84 -2.00
CA LEU A 79 5.24 3.52 -1.67
C LEU A 79 6.66 3.71 -1.15
N TRP A 80 7.00 3.08 -0.04
CA TRP A 80 8.37 3.00 0.50
C TRP A 80 8.87 1.55 0.54
N LEU A 81 10.06 1.32 -0.02
CA LEU A 81 10.78 0.05 0.03
C LEU A 81 12.19 0.26 0.59
N ASN A 82 12.55 -0.47 1.65
CA ASN A 82 13.96 -0.59 2.04
C ASN A 82 14.68 -1.62 1.17
N GLY A 83 15.99 -1.46 1.03
CA GLY A 83 16.85 -2.32 0.21
C GLY A 83 17.35 -3.58 0.93
N GLY A 84 18.67 -3.66 1.16
CA GLY A 84 19.36 -4.82 1.70
C GLY A 84 20.25 -5.50 0.65
N PRO A 85 19.71 -6.37 -0.23
CA PRO A 85 18.33 -6.86 -0.33
C PRO A 85 17.86 -7.64 0.90
N GLY A 86 16.56 -7.62 1.20
CA GLY A 86 15.95 -8.40 2.28
C GLY A 86 15.70 -7.63 3.59
N CYS A 87 15.91 -6.31 3.60
CA CYS A 87 15.62 -5.48 4.76
C CYS A 87 14.12 -5.13 4.84
N SER A 88 13.59 -5.07 6.06
CA SER A 88 12.18 -4.76 6.33
C SER A 88 11.86 -3.28 6.12
N SER A 89 10.86 -2.99 5.28
CA SER A 89 10.36 -1.62 5.06
C SER A 89 9.55 -1.08 6.22
N VAL A 90 8.91 -1.96 6.99
CA VAL A 90 8.19 -1.61 8.21
C VAL A 90 9.19 -1.30 9.31
N GLY A 91 10.15 -2.19 9.54
CA GLY A 91 11.21 -2.00 10.54
C GLY A 91 12.07 -0.77 10.25
N GLY A 92 12.68 -0.70 9.06
CA GLY A 92 13.50 0.41 8.60
C GLY A 92 12.68 1.69 8.39
N GLY A 93 11.92 1.72 7.30
CA GLY A 93 11.17 2.89 6.86
C GLY A 93 10.14 3.38 7.88
N ALA A 94 9.21 2.51 8.29
CA ALA A 94 8.04 2.95 9.05
C ALA A 94 8.36 3.30 10.51
N PHE A 95 9.32 2.60 11.13
CA PHE A 95 9.60 2.75 12.56
C PHE A 95 10.99 3.30 12.89
N THR A 96 11.91 3.43 11.93
CA THR A 96 13.25 4.00 12.20
C THR A 96 13.65 5.17 11.32
N GLU A 97 12.88 5.46 10.26
CA GLU A 97 13.20 6.53 9.32
C GLU A 97 12.08 7.57 9.21
N LEU A 98 11.10 7.36 8.33
CA LEU A 98 10.18 8.39 7.85
C LEU A 98 8.71 8.17 8.22
N GLY A 99 8.39 7.02 8.80
CA GLY A 99 7.03 6.76 9.27
C GLY A 99 6.64 7.56 10.51
N PRO A 100 5.38 7.43 10.95
CA PRO A 100 4.79 8.32 11.95
C PRO A 100 5.33 8.17 13.36
N PHE A 101 6.03 7.06 13.65
CA PHE A 101 6.47 6.72 14.98
C PHE A 101 7.92 6.26 15.00
N TYR A 102 8.59 6.53 16.11
CA TYR A 102 9.82 5.85 16.50
C TYR A 102 9.57 5.02 17.76
N PRO A 103 10.21 3.85 17.92
CA PRO A 103 10.33 3.19 19.21
C PRO A 103 10.96 4.11 20.26
N THR A 104 10.55 3.97 21.51
CA THR A 104 11.13 4.68 22.66
C THR A 104 12.52 4.16 23.08
N GLY A 105 13.01 3.11 22.43
CA GLY A 105 14.32 2.48 22.70
C GLY A 105 14.29 1.40 23.78
N ASP A 106 13.28 1.40 24.66
CA ASP A 106 13.05 0.37 25.68
C ASP A 106 12.16 -0.80 25.21
N GLY A 107 11.70 -0.74 23.95
CA GLY A 107 10.82 -1.74 23.34
C GLY A 107 9.38 -1.72 23.86
N ARG A 108 8.98 -0.72 24.65
CA ARG A 108 7.66 -0.69 25.32
C ARG A 108 6.71 0.38 24.80
N GLY A 109 7.22 1.34 24.02
CA GLY A 109 6.45 2.48 23.57
C GLY A 109 6.83 3.01 22.20
N LEU A 110 5.99 3.91 21.73
CA LEU A 110 6.19 4.69 20.51
C LEU A 110 6.17 6.18 20.86
N ARG A 111 6.99 6.96 20.15
CA ARG A 111 6.96 8.43 20.16
C ARG A 111 6.68 8.93 18.75
N ILE A 112 5.97 10.07 18.64
CA ILE A 112 5.64 10.67 17.34
C ILE A 112 6.92 11.13 16.65
N ASN A 113 7.05 10.81 15.36
CA ASN A 113 8.03 11.42 14.48
C ASN A 113 7.50 12.78 13.99
N SER A 114 8.08 13.87 14.50
CA SER A 114 7.69 15.23 14.10
C SER A 114 8.02 15.57 12.65
N MET A 115 8.87 14.78 11.99
CA MET A 115 9.27 14.93 10.59
C MET A 115 8.71 13.82 9.69
N SER A 116 7.70 13.08 10.16
CA SER A 116 7.08 12.00 9.39
C SER A 116 6.59 12.46 8.03
N TRP A 117 6.83 11.65 7.01
CA TRP A 117 6.36 11.91 5.66
C TRP A 117 4.84 11.79 5.52
N ASN A 118 4.15 11.18 6.49
CA ASN A 118 2.69 11.13 6.47
C ASN A 118 2.04 12.51 6.71
N LYS A 119 2.83 13.55 6.99
CA LYS A 119 2.36 14.94 6.92
C LYS A 119 2.12 15.43 5.49
N ALA A 120 2.75 14.79 4.50
CA ALA A 120 2.72 15.20 3.10
C ALA A 120 2.02 14.19 2.18
N SER A 121 1.99 12.90 2.55
CA SER A 121 1.48 11.81 1.70
C SER A 121 0.80 10.71 2.52
N ASN A 122 -0.02 9.89 1.87
CA ASN A 122 -0.38 8.58 2.42
C ASN A 122 0.81 7.64 2.22
N LEU A 123 1.28 6.94 3.25
CA LEU A 123 2.49 6.12 3.17
C LEU A 123 2.15 4.63 3.20
N LEU A 124 2.66 3.90 2.22
CA LEU A 124 2.55 2.45 2.11
C LEU A 124 3.93 1.82 2.24
N PHE A 125 4.15 1.08 3.32
CA PHE A 125 5.35 0.29 3.55
C PHE A 125 5.06 -1.17 3.24
N VAL A 126 5.91 -1.80 2.43
CA VAL A 126 5.70 -3.20 2.01
C VAL A 126 6.94 -4.02 2.33
N GLU A 127 6.72 -5.15 3.00
CA GLU A 127 7.75 -6.15 3.26
C GLU A 127 7.93 -6.98 1.97
N SER A 128 9.03 -6.77 1.25
CA SER A 128 9.27 -7.42 -0.05
C SER A 128 10.76 -7.71 -0.24
N PRO A 129 11.14 -8.85 -0.86
CA PRO A 129 10.27 -9.93 -1.36
C PRO A 129 9.69 -10.84 -0.26
N ALA A 130 9.01 -11.93 -0.64
CA ALA A 130 8.55 -12.93 0.33
C ALA A 130 9.74 -13.47 1.17
N GLY A 131 9.55 -13.62 2.47
CA GLY A 131 10.60 -13.95 3.44
C GLY A 131 11.15 -12.75 4.20
N VAL A 132 10.87 -11.53 3.74
CA VAL A 132 11.24 -10.29 4.44
C VAL A 132 10.21 -9.97 5.53
N GLY A 133 10.70 -9.75 6.75
CA GLY A 133 9.88 -9.45 7.94
C GLY A 133 8.72 -10.42 8.13
N TRP A 134 7.50 -9.95 7.87
CA TRP A 134 6.28 -10.75 8.03
C TRP A 134 5.74 -11.36 6.72
N SER A 135 6.32 -11.03 5.57
CA SER A 135 5.97 -11.62 4.28
C SER A 135 6.45 -13.06 4.18
N TYR A 136 5.66 -13.95 3.59
CA TYR A 136 5.96 -15.38 3.60
C TYR A 136 5.51 -16.10 2.33
N SER A 137 6.03 -17.32 2.14
CA SER A 137 5.53 -18.31 1.18
C SER A 137 5.56 -19.71 1.80
N ASN A 138 4.55 -20.54 1.52
CA ASN A 138 4.61 -21.95 1.92
C ASN A 138 5.53 -22.78 1.02
N ARG A 139 6.05 -22.21 -0.07
CA ARG A 139 7.05 -22.85 -0.94
C ARG A 139 8.42 -22.26 -0.71
N SER A 140 9.33 -23.07 -0.18
CA SER A 140 10.70 -22.64 0.17
C SER A 140 11.51 -22.07 -1.00
N SER A 141 11.27 -22.51 -2.23
CA SER A 141 11.98 -21.99 -3.41
C SER A 141 11.63 -20.52 -3.72
N ASP A 142 10.50 -20.00 -3.23
CA ASP A 142 10.11 -18.59 -3.44
C ASP A 142 11.00 -17.62 -2.68
N TYR A 143 11.77 -18.10 -1.70
CA TYR A 143 12.74 -17.29 -0.96
C TYR A 143 14.04 -17.04 -1.75
N ASN A 144 14.24 -17.73 -2.88
CA ASN A 144 15.32 -17.44 -3.83
C ASN A 144 14.86 -16.36 -4.83
N ALA A 145 14.40 -15.23 -4.31
CA ALA A 145 13.90 -14.12 -5.11
C ALA A 145 15.06 -13.33 -5.74
N GLY A 146 14.88 -12.94 -7.01
CA GLY A 146 15.72 -11.97 -7.71
C GLY A 146 14.93 -10.76 -8.15
N ASP A 147 15.62 -9.76 -8.69
CA ASP A 147 15.06 -8.46 -9.06
C ASP A 147 13.78 -8.55 -9.92
N GLU A 148 13.79 -9.37 -10.98
CA GLU A 148 12.64 -9.55 -11.88
C GLU A 148 11.42 -10.12 -11.13
N SER A 149 11.64 -11.16 -10.32
CA SER A 149 10.57 -11.77 -9.53
C SER A 149 10.03 -10.80 -8.46
N ALA A 150 10.89 -10.00 -7.83
CA ALA A 150 10.48 -9.00 -6.85
C ALA A 150 9.65 -7.88 -7.48
N ALA A 151 10.04 -7.39 -8.66
CA ALA A 151 9.27 -6.39 -9.41
C ALA A 151 7.90 -6.92 -9.86
N SER A 152 7.85 -8.16 -10.36
CA SER A 152 6.61 -8.82 -10.78
C SER A 152 5.65 -9.04 -9.60
N ASP A 153 6.15 -9.58 -8.49
CA ASP A 153 5.35 -9.78 -7.27
C ASP A 153 4.86 -8.44 -6.70
N MET A 154 5.66 -7.37 -6.75
CA MET A 154 5.25 -6.03 -6.32
C MET A 154 4.18 -5.39 -7.23
N LEU A 155 4.22 -5.64 -8.54
CA LEU A 155 3.15 -5.21 -9.44
C LEU A 155 1.83 -5.91 -9.09
N VAL A 156 1.87 -7.23 -8.89
CA VAL A 156 0.68 -8.01 -8.48
C VAL A 156 0.18 -7.55 -7.12
N PHE A 157 1.08 -7.31 -6.17
CA PHE A 157 0.76 -6.75 -4.86
C PHE A 157 -0.01 -5.44 -5.00
N LEU A 158 0.52 -4.48 -5.76
CA LEU A 158 -0.11 -3.15 -5.89
C LEU A 158 -1.48 -3.24 -6.56
N LEU A 159 -1.64 -4.05 -7.61
CA LEU A 159 -2.93 -4.26 -8.27
C LEU A 159 -3.99 -4.75 -7.27
N ARG A 160 -3.66 -5.78 -6.48
CA ARG A 160 -4.59 -6.36 -5.49
C ARG A 160 -4.77 -5.45 -4.28
N TRP A 161 -3.73 -4.73 -3.87
CA TRP A 161 -3.82 -3.76 -2.78
C TRP A 161 -4.78 -2.63 -3.13
N PHE A 162 -4.74 -2.11 -4.36
CA PHE A 162 -5.72 -1.13 -4.83
C PHE A 162 -7.15 -1.69 -4.90
N ASP A 163 -7.35 -3.00 -5.06
CA ASP A 163 -8.69 -3.60 -4.92
C ASP A 163 -9.17 -3.60 -3.46
N LYS A 164 -8.26 -3.68 -2.49
CA LYS A 164 -8.57 -3.45 -1.06
C LYS A 164 -8.84 -1.97 -0.77
N PHE A 165 -8.13 -1.05 -1.45
CA PHE A 165 -8.21 0.41 -1.29
C PHE A 165 -8.63 1.17 -2.57
N PRO A 166 -9.85 0.93 -3.11
CA PRO A 166 -10.29 1.49 -4.38
C PRO A 166 -10.33 3.02 -4.43
N GLU A 167 -10.52 3.73 -3.33
CA GLU A 167 -10.49 5.21 -3.26
C GLU A 167 -9.10 5.80 -3.51
N LEU A 168 -8.06 4.96 -3.46
CA LEU A 168 -6.69 5.36 -3.75
C LEU A 168 -6.32 5.13 -5.22
N LYS A 169 -7.14 4.43 -6.03
CA LYS A 169 -6.83 4.13 -7.43
C LYS A 169 -6.56 5.37 -8.29
N SER A 170 -7.22 6.49 -8.01
CA SER A 170 -7.03 7.73 -8.77
C SER A 170 -5.87 8.60 -8.27
N ARG A 171 -5.17 8.20 -7.21
CA ARG A 171 -4.14 9.01 -6.54
C ARG A 171 -2.88 9.08 -7.37
N ASP A 172 -2.22 10.23 -7.29
CA ASP A 172 -0.82 10.33 -7.70
C ASP A 172 0.01 9.33 -6.89
N LEU A 173 0.78 8.50 -7.60
CA LEU A 173 1.62 7.46 -7.04
C LEU A 173 3.10 7.83 -7.17
N PHE A 174 3.81 7.81 -6.06
CA PHE A 174 5.27 7.96 -6.02
C PHE A 174 5.90 6.65 -5.53
N LEU A 175 6.90 6.17 -6.25
CA LEU A 175 7.64 4.97 -5.87
C LEU A 175 8.96 5.41 -5.24
N THR A 176 9.15 5.09 -3.96
CA THR A 176 10.31 5.56 -3.22
C THR A 176 10.98 4.43 -2.46
N GLY A 177 12.28 4.55 -2.22
CA GLY A 177 13.00 3.60 -1.39
C GLY A 177 14.41 4.05 -1.05
N GLU A 178 15.15 3.16 -0.40
CA GLU A 178 16.54 3.39 0.00
C GLU A 178 17.46 2.20 -0.36
N SER A 179 18.72 2.50 -0.68
CA SER A 179 19.81 1.53 -0.83
C SER A 179 19.58 0.59 -2.03
N TYR A 180 19.50 -0.73 -1.82
CA TYR A 180 19.19 -1.68 -2.90
C TYR A 180 17.80 -1.45 -3.52
N ALA A 181 16.95 -0.62 -2.92
CA ALA A 181 15.73 -0.16 -3.58
C ALA A 181 16.01 0.65 -4.86
N GLY A 182 17.23 1.16 -5.06
CA GLY A 182 17.69 1.70 -6.34
C GLY A 182 17.64 0.67 -7.49
N HIS A 183 17.62 -0.63 -7.18
CA HIS A 183 17.29 -1.69 -8.14
C HIS A 183 15.77 -1.94 -8.21
N TYR A 184 15.10 -2.03 -7.05
CA TYR A 184 13.67 -2.36 -7.00
C TYR A 184 12.76 -1.32 -7.63
N ILE A 185 13.00 -0.04 -7.34
CA ILE A 185 12.10 1.06 -7.72
C ILE A 185 12.06 1.26 -9.24
N PRO A 186 13.20 1.35 -9.97
CA PRO A 186 13.14 1.48 -11.42
C PRO A 186 12.53 0.26 -12.12
N GLN A 187 12.81 -0.96 -11.64
CA GLN A 187 12.27 -2.18 -12.24
C GLN A 187 10.76 -2.32 -12.01
N LEU A 188 10.27 -1.94 -10.82
CA LEU A 188 8.84 -1.85 -10.55
C LEU A 188 8.19 -0.76 -11.42
N ALA A 189 8.83 0.40 -11.58
CA ALA A 189 8.32 1.47 -12.44
C ALA A 189 8.16 0.99 -13.89
N ASP A 190 9.17 0.29 -14.43
CA ASP A 190 9.12 -0.29 -15.78
C ASP A 190 7.97 -1.30 -15.91
N ALA A 191 7.84 -2.23 -14.97
CA ALA A 191 6.74 -3.21 -14.95
C ALA A 191 5.35 -2.54 -14.91
N ILE A 192 5.20 -1.46 -14.14
CA ILE A 192 3.95 -0.68 -14.08
C ILE A 192 3.68 0.05 -15.40
N LEU A 193 4.70 0.66 -16.01
CA LEU A 193 4.55 1.36 -17.29
C LEU A 193 4.16 0.38 -18.41
N ASP A 194 4.77 -0.80 -18.45
CA ASP A 194 4.41 -1.87 -19.37
C ASP A 194 2.97 -2.37 -19.14
N TYR A 195 2.57 -2.58 -17.89
CA TYR A 195 1.16 -2.88 -17.54
C TYR A 195 0.21 -1.77 -18.03
N ASN A 196 0.52 -0.50 -17.74
CA ASN A 196 -0.31 0.64 -18.12
C ASN A 196 -0.45 0.80 -19.64
N SER A 197 0.57 0.41 -20.42
CA SER A 197 0.55 0.46 -21.88
C SER A 197 -0.42 -0.57 -22.48
N ARG A 198 -0.56 -1.73 -21.83
CA ARG A 198 -1.41 -2.86 -22.28
C ARG A 198 -2.80 -2.85 -21.66
N SER A 199 -2.99 -2.19 -20.52
CA SER A 199 -4.27 -2.11 -19.82
C SER A 199 -5.23 -1.14 -20.52
N SER A 200 -6.47 -1.60 -20.74
CA SER A 200 -7.61 -0.76 -21.16
C SER A 200 -8.47 -0.29 -19.98
N GLY A 201 -8.20 -0.78 -18.77
CA GLY A 201 -8.96 -0.50 -17.56
C GLY A 201 -8.17 0.39 -16.58
N PHE A 202 -8.01 -0.10 -15.35
CA PHE A 202 -7.22 0.58 -14.33
C PHE A 202 -5.78 0.81 -14.80
N LYS A 203 -5.28 2.03 -14.56
CA LYS A 203 -3.90 2.43 -14.79
C LYS A 203 -3.37 3.13 -13.54
N PHE A 204 -2.13 2.83 -13.19
CA PHE A 204 -1.42 3.53 -12.13
C PHE A 204 -1.08 4.94 -12.57
N ASN A 205 -1.34 5.93 -11.73
CA ASN A 205 -1.01 7.32 -12.00
C ASN A 205 0.37 7.68 -11.39
N ILE A 206 1.44 7.05 -11.91
CA ILE A 206 2.81 7.33 -11.45
C ILE A 206 3.21 8.76 -11.79
N LYS A 207 3.72 9.49 -10.80
CA LYS A 207 4.24 10.85 -10.96
C LYS A 207 5.75 10.98 -10.82
N GLY A 208 6.39 10.03 -10.15
CA GLY A 208 7.83 10.05 -9.99
C GLY A 208 8.37 8.87 -9.21
N ILE A 209 9.69 8.72 -9.29
CA ILE A 209 10.47 7.78 -8.50
C ILE A 209 11.55 8.53 -7.72
N ALA A 210 11.93 8.04 -6.54
CA ALA A 210 13.07 8.55 -5.79
C ALA A 210 13.76 7.40 -5.05
N ASP A 211 15.07 7.30 -5.18
CA ASP A 211 15.89 6.41 -4.37
C ASP A 211 16.81 7.23 -3.48
N LEU A 212 16.85 6.90 -2.20
CA LEU A 212 17.69 7.55 -1.21
C LEU A 212 18.94 6.71 -1.01
N ILE A 213 20.11 7.32 -1.18
CA ILE A 213 21.39 6.71 -0.85
C ILE A 213 21.88 7.38 0.42
N ARG A 214 21.92 6.62 1.51
CA ARG A 214 22.52 7.09 2.76
C ARG A 214 24.03 7.03 2.66
N ILE A 215 24.65 8.19 2.57
CA ILE A 215 26.10 8.33 2.72
C ILE A 215 26.37 8.50 4.21
N GLU A 216 26.70 7.41 4.91
CA GLU A 216 27.26 7.51 6.25
C GLU A 216 28.73 7.94 6.11
N VAL A 217 29.03 9.19 6.49
CA VAL A 217 30.42 9.63 6.69
C VAL A 217 30.80 9.10 8.07
N ALA A 218 31.69 8.11 8.12
CA ALA A 218 32.29 7.67 9.36
C ALA A 218 33.24 8.78 9.86
N ASP A 219 32.99 9.29 11.07
CA ASP A 219 33.90 10.17 11.81
C ASP A 219 35.10 9.38 12.37
#